data_AF-A0A2G8JZ85-F1
#
_entry.id   AF-A0A2G8JZ85-F1
#
_cell.length_a   1.000
_cell.length_b   1.000
_cell.length_c   1.000
_cell.angle_alpha   90.00
_cell.angle_beta   90.00
_cell.angle_gamma   90.00
#
_symmetry.space_group_name_H-M   'P 1'
#
loop_
_entity.id
_entity.type
_entity.pdbx_description
1 polymer ?
#
loop_
_entity_poly.entity_id
_entity_poly.type
_entity_poly.pdbx_seq_one_letter_code
_entity_poly.pdbx_strand_id
1 'polypeptide(L)'
;PSENGIDKTALLLLKEDDIRDLIPKIGDRLKFQAGWKKEFQSKVVFQFPLYQDEIPDVSSLSDADDLSTTGDSSTSVDTLIIESDADTSLEGSSYSPFHSPYPLKRQKRIHFDVEAILGQSSRGRKVMGSISCKKLCSKQDRHILVEICTSHMVDHYGDKPSSFIKAALAAAVVDLFPFLKDPESPLGYEAWYCKGAAGRPATGYLEEHLRYVRKKKIAMVKDSPGASSPPTPLTKVSTPPKLRDRTRFFSALA
;
A
#
# COMPACT_ATOMS: atom_id res chain seq x y z
N PRO A 1 41.10 14.02 17.99
CA PRO A 1 40.73 14.75 16.76
C PRO A 1 40.04 13.79 15.76
N SER A 2 38.72 13.89 15.63
CA SER A 2 37.96 13.18 14.61
C SER A 2 38.27 13.76 13.22
N GLU A 3 38.62 12.91 12.26
CA GLU A 3 39.14 13.25 10.92
C GLU A 3 38.31 14.23 10.08
N ASN A 4 37.08 14.57 10.49
CA ASN A 4 36.19 15.42 9.69
C ASN A 4 35.83 16.77 10.33
N GLY A 5 36.44 17.15 11.46
CA GLY A 5 36.20 18.47 12.09
C GLY A 5 34.76 18.73 12.57
N ILE A 6 33.87 17.74 12.48
CA ILE A 6 32.48 17.83 12.93
C ILE A 6 32.40 17.17 14.30
N ASP A 7 32.13 17.97 15.32
CA ASP A 7 31.90 17.50 16.67
C ASP A 7 30.61 16.69 16.74
N LYS A 8 30.74 15.40 17.02
CA LYS A 8 29.61 14.45 17.10
C LYS A 8 28.60 14.83 18.19
N THR A 9 29.03 15.62 19.17
CA THR A 9 28.18 16.18 20.24
C THR A 9 27.23 17.25 19.71
N ALA A 10 27.64 18.04 18.72
CA ALA A 10 26.78 19.05 18.09
C ALA A 10 25.59 18.39 17.37
N LEU A 11 25.79 17.20 16.80
CA LEU A 11 24.72 16.43 16.15
C LEU A 11 23.67 15.91 17.13
N LEU A 12 23.97 15.77 18.43
CA LEU A 12 22.98 15.38 19.44
C LEU A 12 22.04 16.52 19.84
N LEU A 13 22.48 17.78 19.64
CA LEU A 13 21.73 18.99 20.04
C LEU A 13 20.89 19.56 18.91
N LEU A 14 21.01 19.02 17.70
CA LEU A 14 20.32 19.48 16.51
C LEU A 14 18.81 19.21 16.62
N LYS A 15 17.97 20.19 16.33
CA LYS A 15 16.51 20.02 16.29
C LYS A 15 16.02 19.73 14.88
N GLU A 16 14.81 19.18 14.77
CA GLU A 16 14.21 18.83 13.48
C GLU A 16 14.03 20.05 12.56
N ASP A 17 13.78 21.23 13.14
CA ASP A 17 13.62 22.48 12.40
C ASP A 17 14.96 23.01 11.88
N ASP A 18 16.04 22.91 12.68
CA ASP A 18 17.39 23.27 12.22
C ASP A 18 17.80 22.43 11.00
N ILE A 19 17.41 21.15 10.96
CA ILE A 19 17.66 20.26 9.83
C ILE A 19 16.88 20.69 8.57
N ARG A 20 15.70 21.31 8.73
CA ARG A 20 14.92 21.83 7.60
C ARG A 20 15.60 23.04 6.95
N ASP A 21 16.21 23.88 7.77
CA ASP A 21 16.92 25.09 7.34
C ASP A 21 18.30 24.74 6.75
N LEU A 22 19.01 23.78 7.36
CA LEU A 22 20.31 23.30 6.90
C LEU A 22 20.24 22.45 5.62
N ILE A 23 19.14 21.71 5.41
CA ILE A 23 18.93 20.86 4.24
C ILE A 23 17.60 21.24 3.54
N PRO A 24 17.62 22.24 2.64
CA PRO A 24 16.41 22.72 1.96
C PRO A 24 15.78 21.68 1.03
N LYS A 25 16.62 20.83 0.41
CA LYS A 25 16.16 19.76 -0.50
C LYS A 25 15.47 18.64 0.28
N ILE A 26 14.16 18.49 0.07
CA ILE A 26 13.28 17.52 0.75
C ILE A 26 13.81 16.09 0.71
N GLY A 27 14.28 15.61 -0.44
CA GLY A 27 14.73 14.23 -0.59
C GLY A 27 15.95 13.90 0.27
N ASP A 28 16.94 14.80 0.29
CA ASP A 28 18.17 14.61 1.05
C ASP A 28 17.94 14.85 2.54
N ARG A 29 17.05 15.81 2.87
CA ARG A 29 16.58 16.04 4.24
C ARG A 29 15.96 14.80 4.86
N LEU A 30 15.04 14.14 4.16
CA LEU A 30 14.38 12.94 4.66
C LEU A 30 15.35 11.78 4.85
N LYS A 31 16.33 11.63 3.95
CA LYS A 31 17.41 10.63 4.11
C LYS A 31 18.29 10.93 5.31
N PHE A 32 18.68 12.20 5.49
CA PHE A 32 19.48 12.64 6.62
C PHE A 32 18.73 12.46 7.94
N GLN A 33 17.46 12.90 8.04
CA GLN A 33 16.62 12.71 9.22
C GLN A 33 16.46 11.23 9.59
N ALA A 34 16.27 10.34 8.61
CA ALA A 34 16.15 8.91 8.86
C ALA A 34 17.44 8.31 9.44
N GLY A 35 18.61 8.70 8.92
CA GLY A 35 19.91 8.27 9.45
C GLY A 35 20.21 8.88 10.83
N TRP A 36 19.96 10.18 10.97
CA TRP A 36 20.19 10.95 12.19
C TRP A 36 19.34 10.46 13.37
N LYS A 37 18.04 10.23 13.16
CA LYS A 37 17.16 9.65 14.20
C LYS A 37 17.62 8.27 14.63
N LYS A 38 18.06 7.44 13.68
CA LYS A 38 18.54 6.08 13.94
C LYS A 38 19.84 6.05 14.75
N GLU A 39 20.73 7.00 14.53
CA GLU A 39 22.08 6.98 15.11
C GLU A 39 22.23 7.82 16.38
N PHE A 40 21.48 8.92 16.48
CA PHE A 40 21.64 9.93 17.54
C PHE A 40 20.42 10.04 18.45
N GLN A 41 19.18 9.86 17.97
CA GLN A 41 17.99 9.91 18.84
C GLN A 41 17.70 8.60 19.58
N SER A 42 18.16 7.44 19.08
CA SER A 42 17.99 6.16 19.80
C SER A 42 18.84 6.05 21.07
N LYS A 43 19.77 6.98 21.30
CA LYS A 43 20.68 7.03 22.47
C LYS A 43 20.22 8.00 23.54
N VAL A 44 19.15 8.77 23.31
CA VAL A 44 18.59 9.68 24.30
C VAL A 44 17.55 8.93 25.13
N VAL A 45 18.02 8.16 26.12
CA VAL A 45 17.18 7.72 27.25
C VAL A 45 17.53 8.60 28.44
N PHE A 46 16.68 9.61 28.64
CA PHE A 46 16.22 10.15 29.92
C PHE A 46 17.20 10.26 31.10
N GLN A 47 17.55 11.50 31.45
CA GLN A 47 17.79 11.91 32.83
C GLN A 47 16.90 13.13 33.12
N PHE A 48 15.78 12.91 33.82
CA PHE A 48 15.02 13.98 34.47
C PHE A 48 15.76 14.40 35.77
N PRO A 49 15.50 15.62 36.27
CA PRO A 49 14.76 15.66 37.53
C PRO A 49 13.59 16.66 37.54
N LEU A 50 12.65 16.32 38.43
CA LEU A 50 11.42 17.00 38.83
C LEU A 50 11.52 18.52 38.99
N TYR A 51 10.43 19.23 38.66
CA TYR A 51 9.82 20.21 39.56
C TYR A 51 8.28 20.26 39.32
N GLN A 52 7.55 20.15 40.42
CA GLN A 52 6.13 20.44 40.58
C GLN A 52 5.87 21.95 40.50
N ASP A 53 4.68 22.35 40.03
CA ASP A 53 3.77 23.34 40.64
C ASP A 53 2.67 23.66 39.61
N GLU A 54 1.43 23.23 39.84
CA GLU A 54 0.32 23.97 40.47
C GLU A 54 -0.65 24.51 39.39
N ILE A 55 -1.90 24.07 39.50
CA ILE A 55 -3.05 24.54 38.73
C ILE A 55 -3.44 25.93 39.28
N PRO A 56 -3.99 26.83 38.46
CA PRO A 56 -5.33 27.28 38.81
C PRO A 56 -6.30 27.32 37.62
N ASP A 57 -7.46 26.75 37.90
CA ASP A 57 -8.73 26.95 37.23
C ASP A 57 -9.27 28.35 37.53
N VAL A 58 -9.60 29.12 36.49
CA VAL A 58 -10.64 30.15 36.56
C VAL A 58 -11.44 30.17 35.24
N SER A 59 -12.50 29.37 35.21
CA SER A 59 -13.87 29.73 34.81
C SER A 59 -14.12 31.00 33.96
N SER A 60 -14.76 30.75 32.81
CA SER A 60 -16.04 31.35 32.35
C SER A 60 -16.09 32.67 31.56
N LEU A 61 -17.10 32.65 30.66
CA LEU A 61 -17.77 33.70 29.88
C LEU A 61 -17.18 34.00 28.50
N SER A 62 -17.93 34.31 27.45
CA SER A 62 -19.25 33.93 26.90
C SER A 62 -19.36 34.72 25.58
N ASP A 63 -20.22 34.27 24.67
CA ASP A 63 -20.84 35.05 23.56
C ASP A 63 -19.90 35.53 22.43
N ALA A 64 -20.31 35.79 21.20
CA ALA A 64 -21.46 35.48 20.34
C ALA A 64 -21.05 36.02 18.94
N ASP A 65 -21.94 35.88 17.96
CA ASP A 65 -21.93 36.50 16.62
C ASP A 65 -21.13 35.74 15.54
N ASP A 66 -21.72 35.05 14.55
CA ASP A 66 -22.79 35.37 13.57
C ASP A 66 -22.24 35.90 12.22
N LEU A 67 -22.96 35.49 11.18
CA LEU A 67 -22.99 35.94 9.79
C LEU A 67 -21.99 35.33 8.78
N SER A 68 -22.52 34.37 7.99
CA SER A 68 -22.82 34.47 6.55
C SER A 68 -21.70 35.00 5.62
N THR A 69 -21.47 34.62 4.35
CA THR A 69 -22.25 34.03 3.26
C THR A 69 -21.55 34.54 1.98
N THR A 70 -21.62 33.76 0.90
CA THR A 70 -21.37 34.12 -0.52
C THR A 70 -19.95 34.50 -0.96
N GLY A 71 -19.60 34.03 -2.16
CA GLY A 71 -18.58 34.69 -2.97
C GLY A 71 -17.91 33.84 -4.03
N ASP A 72 -18.70 33.25 -4.92
CA ASP A 72 -18.27 32.68 -6.20
C ASP A 72 -17.47 33.68 -7.04
N SER A 73 -16.43 33.24 -7.77
CA SER A 73 -16.27 33.54 -9.21
C SER A 73 -14.89 33.17 -9.76
N SER A 74 -14.95 32.38 -10.83
CA SER A 74 -13.95 32.14 -11.88
C SER A 74 -13.29 33.38 -12.46
N THR A 75 -12.04 33.24 -12.93
CA THR A 75 -11.48 33.70 -14.23
C THR A 75 -10.21 32.85 -14.45
N SER A 76 -9.97 32.03 -15.49
CA SER A 76 -10.05 32.12 -16.95
C SER A 76 -9.22 33.25 -17.57
N VAL A 77 -8.00 32.92 -18.03
CA VAL A 77 -7.37 33.20 -19.35
C VAL A 77 -5.98 32.53 -19.35
N ASP A 78 -5.59 31.62 -20.24
CA ASP A 78 -5.33 31.63 -21.69
C ASP A 78 -3.88 32.00 -22.10
N THR A 79 -3.24 31.07 -22.84
CA THR A 79 -2.11 31.20 -23.79
C THR A 79 -0.73 31.67 -23.26
N LEU A 80 0.43 31.08 -23.60
CA LEU A 80 1.03 31.08 -24.94
C LEU A 80 2.06 29.94 -25.13
N ILE A 81 2.02 29.37 -26.34
CA ILE A 81 3.03 28.53 -27.00
C ILE A 81 4.17 29.44 -27.49
N ILE A 82 5.44 29.06 -27.26
CA ILE A 82 6.57 29.45 -28.12
C ILE A 82 7.50 28.24 -28.31
N GLU A 83 7.74 27.95 -29.58
CA GLU A 83 8.59 26.91 -30.15
C GLU A 83 10.09 27.28 -30.13
N SER A 84 10.90 26.24 -29.95
CA SER A 84 12.07 25.83 -30.77
C SER A 84 13.33 26.69 -30.98
N ASP A 85 14.43 25.92 -30.91
CA ASP A 85 15.72 25.97 -31.63
C ASP A 85 16.76 27.04 -31.30
N ALA A 86 17.93 26.58 -30.82
CA ALA A 86 19.17 26.65 -31.61
C ALA A 86 20.37 26.01 -30.87
N ASP A 87 21.22 25.44 -31.70
CA ASP A 87 22.45 24.69 -31.48
C ASP A 87 23.58 25.54 -30.86
N THR A 88 24.39 24.96 -29.96
CA THR A 88 25.77 25.42 -29.74
C THR A 88 26.64 24.31 -29.18
N SER A 89 27.41 23.71 -30.07
CA SER A 89 28.59 22.90 -29.79
C SER A 89 29.68 23.75 -29.10
N LEU A 90 30.21 23.28 -27.96
CA LEU A 90 31.51 23.71 -27.47
C LEU A 90 32.25 22.53 -26.83
N GLU A 91 33.28 22.08 -27.55
CA GLU A 91 34.38 21.25 -27.09
C GLU A 91 35.08 21.91 -25.89
N GLY A 92 35.33 21.12 -24.84
CA GLY A 92 35.95 21.59 -23.61
C GLY A 92 36.38 20.44 -22.71
N SER A 93 37.34 19.66 -23.19
CA SER A 93 38.07 18.62 -22.46
C SER A 93 38.60 19.10 -21.09
N SER A 94 38.18 18.44 -20.01
CA SER A 94 39.06 18.18 -18.86
C SER A 94 38.65 16.89 -18.16
N TYR A 95 39.39 15.83 -18.46
CA TYR A 95 39.34 14.53 -17.81
C TYR A 95 39.46 14.68 -16.29
N SER A 96 38.39 14.39 -15.54
CA SER A 96 38.48 14.10 -14.11
C SER A 96 38.54 12.58 -13.91
N PRO A 97 39.65 12.03 -13.39
CA PRO A 97 39.73 10.64 -13.02
C PRO A 97 38.92 10.42 -11.73
N PHE A 98 38.06 9.39 -11.71
CA PHE A 98 37.33 8.89 -10.53
C PHE A 98 36.08 9.68 -10.05
N HIS A 99 34.99 9.59 -10.82
CA HIS A 99 33.72 9.16 -10.22
C HIS A 99 32.83 8.53 -11.29
N SER A 100 32.99 7.22 -11.51
CA SER A 100 31.92 6.45 -12.14
C SER A 100 30.73 6.52 -11.18
N PRO A 101 29.58 7.11 -11.55
CA PRO A 101 28.42 7.09 -10.68
C PRO A 101 28.06 5.62 -10.50
N TYR A 102 28.18 5.15 -9.25
CA TYR A 102 27.78 3.82 -8.82
C TYR A 102 26.52 3.40 -9.58
N PRO A 103 26.50 2.21 -10.22
CA PRO A 103 25.34 1.77 -10.98
C PRO A 103 24.14 1.80 -10.04
N LEU A 104 23.21 2.73 -10.30
CA LEU A 104 21.91 2.75 -9.64
C LEU A 104 21.37 1.33 -9.77
N LYS A 105 21.17 0.64 -8.64
CA LYS A 105 20.59 -0.71 -8.62
C LYS A 105 19.36 -0.65 -9.52
N ARG A 106 19.41 -1.30 -10.69
CA ARG A 106 18.29 -1.30 -11.65
C ARG A 106 17.06 -1.76 -10.87
N GLN A 107 16.13 -0.84 -10.63
CA GLN A 107 14.82 -1.17 -10.09
C GLN A 107 14.21 -2.14 -11.11
N LYS A 108 13.98 -3.40 -10.72
CA LYS A 108 13.27 -4.34 -11.60
C LYS A 108 11.92 -3.74 -11.88
N ARG A 109 11.70 -3.23 -13.09
CA ARG A 109 10.37 -2.81 -13.55
C ARG A 109 9.70 -4.04 -14.12
N ILE A 110 8.59 -4.43 -13.49
CA ILE A 110 7.71 -5.46 -14.03
C ILE A 110 6.55 -4.70 -14.65
N HIS A 111 6.31 -4.97 -15.92
CA HIS A 111 5.14 -4.48 -16.65
C HIS A 111 4.26 -5.68 -16.98
N PHE A 112 2.96 -5.50 -16.79
CA PHE A 112 1.96 -6.50 -17.14
C PHE A 112 1.27 -6.10 -18.43
N ASP A 113 1.09 -7.06 -19.32
CA ASP A 113 0.20 -6.91 -20.47
C ASP A 113 -1.18 -7.43 -20.08
N VAL A 114 -2.02 -6.53 -19.57
CA VAL A 114 -3.37 -6.87 -19.10
C VAL A 114 -4.28 -7.27 -20.27
N GLU A 115 -4.05 -6.75 -21.47
CA GLU A 115 -4.78 -7.14 -22.67
C GLU A 115 -4.48 -8.60 -23.01
N ALA A 116 -3.21 -9.01 -23.00
CA ALA A 116 -2.83 -10.40 -23.20
C ALA A 116 -3.39 -11.32 -22.09
N ILE A 117 -3.31 -10.91 -20.83
CA ILE A 117 -3.84 -11.68 -19.69
C ILE A 117 -5.35 -11.91 -19.84
N LEU A 118 -6.13 -10.87 -20.15
CA LEU A 118 -7.57 -10.99 -20.38
C LEU A 118 -7.89 -11.75 -21.67
N GLY A 119 -7.03 -11.63 -22.68
CA GLY A 119 -7.15 -12.28 -23.99
C GLY A 119 -7.14 -13.80 -23.95
N GLN A 120 -6.50 -14.40 -22.94
CA GLN A 120 -6.42 -15.86 -22.75
C GLN A 120 -7.79 -16.52 -22.52
N SER A 121 -8.80 -15.77 -22.07
CA SER A 121 -10.15 -16.28 -21.81
C SER A 121 -11.21 -15.59 -22.66
N SER A 122 -12.24 -16.34 -23.07
CA SER A 122 -13.43 -15.76 -23.71
C SER A 122 -14.16 -14.78 -22.78
N ARG A 123 -14.19 -15.07 -21.47
CA ARG A 123 -14.77 -14.19 -20.44
C ARG A 123 -13.99 -12.87 -20.36
N GLY A 124 -12.66 -12.93 -20.37
CA GLY A 124 -11.79 -11.76 -20.30
C GLY A 124 -11.94 -10.86 -21.54
N ARG A 125 -11.94 -11.44 -22.74
CA ARG A 125 -12.21 -10.70 -23.99
C ARG A 125 -13.57 -9.98 -23.98
N LYS A 126 -14.62 -10.65 -23.49
CA LYS A 126 -15.96 -10.04 -23.38
C LYS A 126 -15.97 -8.84 -22.42
N VAL A 127 -15.28 -8.96 -21.28
CA VAL A 127 -15.13 -7.88 -20.30
C VAL A 127 -14.36 -6.71 -20.88
N MET A 128 -13.24 -6.97 -21.55
CA MET A 128 -12.44 -5.95 -22.21
C MET A 128 -13.26 -5.16 -23.25
N GLY A 129 -14.07 -5.86 -24.06
CA GLY A 129 -15.01 -5.23 -24.98
C GLY A 129 -16.10 -4.41 -24.28
N SER A 130 -16.73 -4.97 -23.23
CA SER A 130 -17.77 -4.29 -22.44
C SER A 130 -17.27 -2.99 -21.83
N ILE A 131 -16.12 -3.04 -21.14
CA ILE A 131 -15.49 -1.90 -20.47
C ILE A 131 -15.09 -0.84 -21.50
N SER A 132 -14.46 -1.24 -22.60
CA SER A 132 -13.99 -0.31 -23.65
C SER A 132 -15.15 0.39 -24.36
N CYS A 133 -16.24 -0.33 -24.61
CA CYS A 133 -17.43 0.20 -25.26
C CYS A 133 -18.23 1.14 -24.35
N LYS A 134 -18.43 0.77 -23.07
CA LYS A 134 -19.24 1.55 -22.12
C LYS A 134 -18.46 2.68 -21.44
N LYS A 135 -17.13 2.66 -21.55
CA LYS A 135 -16.22 3.54 -20.79
C LYS A 135 -16.49 3.49 -19.28
N LEU A 136 -16.92 2.33 -18.79
CA LEU A 136 -17.30 2.11 -17.40
C LEU A 136 -17.04 0.66 -17.02
N CYS A 137 -16.57 0.43 -15.79
CA CYS A 137 -16.41 -0.90 -15.23
C CYS A 137 -17.59 -1.28 -14.33
N SER A 138 -18.54 -2.03 -14.88
CA SER A 138 -19.68 -2.57 -14.14
C SER A 138 -19.22 -3.49 -13.00
N LYS A 139 -20.06 -3.71 -11.99
CA LYS A 139 -19.75 -4.62 -10.87
C LYS A 139 -19.37 -6.03 -11.36
N GLN A 140 -20.12 -6.55 -12.33
CA GLN A 140 -19.87 -7.87 -12.90
C GLN A 140 -18.56 -7.91 -13.70
N ASP A 141 -18.31 -6.91 -14.54
CA ASP A 141 -17.07 -6.81 -15.33
C ASP A 141 -15.85 -6.75 -14.40
N ARG A 142 -15.95 -5.96 -13.32
CA ARG A 142 -14.90 -5.82 -12.29
C ARG A 142 -14.58 -7.13 -11.62
N HIS A 143 -15.59 -7.90 -11.23
CA HIS A 143 -15.38 -9.20 -10.59
C HIS A 143 -14.60 -10.15 -11.50
N ILE A 144 -14.99 -10.23 -12.78
CA ILE A 144 -14.34 -11.11 -13.76
C ILE A 144 -12.91 -10.64 -14.05
N LEU A 145 -12.70 -9.33 -14.24
CA LEU A 145 -11.37 -8.77 -14.47
C LEU A 145 -10.43 -9.09 -13.30
N VAL A 146 -10.89 -8.85 -12.07
CA VAL A 146 -10.12 -9.11 -10.85
C VAL A 146 -9.85 -10.59 -10.65
N GLU A 147 -10.84 -11.46 -10.91
CA GLU A 147 -10.68 -12.92 -10.84
C GLU A 147 -9.56 -13.41 -11.79
N ILE A 148 -9.57 -12.97 -13.05
CA ILE A 148 -8.55 -13.35 -14.04
C ILE A 148 -7.17 -12.80 -13.64
N CYS A 149 -7.09 -11.52 -13.29
CA CYS A 149 -5.85 -10.87 -12.89
C CYS A 149 -5.21 -11.51 -11.64
N THR A 150 -6.02 -11.82 -10.64
CA THR A 150 -5.54 -12.46 -9.41
C THR A 150 -5.17 -13.92 -9.62
N SER A 151 -5.88 -14.65 -10.49
CA SER A 151 -5.50 -16.00 -10.90
C SER A 151 -4.11 -15.98 -11.54
N HIS A 152 -3.88 -15.09 -12.51
CA HIS A 152 -2.56 -14.89 -13.11
C HIS A 152 -1.48 -14.54 -12.07
N MET A 153 -1.78 -13.71 -11.06
CA MET A 153 -0.81 -13.44 -9.99
C MET A 153 -0.48 -14.69 -9.17
N VAL A 154 -1.48 -15.49 -8.82
CA VAL A 154 -1.30 -16.69 -8.00
C VAL A 154 -0.50 -17.74 -8.76
N ASP A 155 -0.76 -17.91 -10.06
CA ASP A 155 -0.09 -18.91 -10.89
C ASP A 155 1.40 -18.58 -11.10
N HIS A 156 1.75 -17.30 -11.25
CA HIS A 156 3.12 -16.87 -11.54
C HIS A 156 3.94 -16.44 -10.31
N TYR A 157 3.30 -15.98 -9.23
CA TYR A 157 3.98 -15.42 -8.05
C TYR A 157 3.54 -16.08 -6.73
N GLY A 158 2.69 -17.10 -6.77
CA GLY A 158 2.19 -17.84 -5.61
C GLY A 158 1.06 -17.13 -4.86
N ASP A 159 0.60 -17.75 -3.77
CA ASP A 159 -0.58 -17.30 -3.01
C ASP A 159 -0.44 -15.92 -2.35
N LYS A 160 0.80 -15.48 -2.14
CA LYS A 160 1.15 -14.22 -1.49
C LYS A 160 2.04 -13.39 -2.42
N PRO A 161 1.48 -12.87 -3.54
CA PRO A 161 2.24 -11.99 -4.41
C PRO A 161 2.72 -10.77 -3.60
N SER A 162 3.90 -10.25 -3.95
CA SER A 162 4.48 -9.10 -3.24
C SER A 162 3.66 -7.83 -3.49
N SER A 163 3.80 -6.82 -2.63
CA SER A 163 3.14 -5.52 -2.84
C SER A 163 3.56 -4.87 -4.16
N PHE A 164 4.80 -5.12 -4.60
CA PHE A 164 5.31 -4.61 -5.86
C PHE A 164 4.56 -5.21 -7.06
N ILE A 165 4.34 -6.53 -7.06
CA ILE A 165 3.58 -7.21 -8.11
C ILE A 165 2.14 -6.71 -8.17
N LYS A 166 1.48 -6.58 -7.03
CA LYS A 166 0.09 -6.08 -6.96
C LYS A 166 -0.02 -4.64 -7.49
N ALA A 167 0.91 -3.77 -7.10
CA ALA A 167 0.92 -2.38 -7.57
C ALA A 167 1.20 -2.28 -9.07
N ALA A 168 2.16 -3.06 -9.59
CA ALA A 168 2.46 -3.10 -11.01
C ALA A 168 1.27 -3.59 -11.84
N LEU A 169 0.53 -4.59 -11.37
CA LEU A 169 -0.66 -5.07 -12.06
C LEU A 169 -1.82 -4.07 -11.97
N ALA A 170 -2.01 -3.43 -10.81
CA ALA A 170 -3.00 -2.37 -10.63
C ALA A 170 -2.76 -1.18 -11.58
N ALA A 171 -1.49 -0.75 -11.68
CA ALA A 171 -1.09 0.29 -12.63
C ALA A 171 -1.41 -0.13 -14.08
N ALA A 172 -1.05 -1.35 -14.47
CA ALA A 172 -1.31 -1.85 -15.82
C ALA A 172 -2.81 -1.94 -16.17
N VAL A 173 -3.69 -2.18 -15.19
CA VAL A 173 -5.15 -2.12 -15.40
C VAL A 173 -5.60 -0.71 -15.74
N VAL A 174 -5.07 0.30 -15.04
CA VAL A 174 -5.38 1.71 -15.31
C VAL A 174 -4.74 2.19 -16.61
N ASP A 175 -3.56 1.70 -16.95
CA ASP A 175 -2.91 2.00 -18.23
C ASP A 175 -3.76 1.48 -19.41
N LEU A 176 -4.33 0.28 -19.28
CA LEU A 176 -5.25 -0.28 -20.30
C LEU A 176 -6.60 0.44 -20.34
N PHE A 177 -7.12 0.86 -19.18
CA PHE A 177 -8.41 1.56 -19.06
C PHE A 177 -8.26 2.88 -18.30
N PRO A 178 -7.79 3.97 -18.95
CA PRO A 178 -7.50 5.22 -18.26
C PRO A 178 -8.70 5.87 -17.56
N PHE A 179 -9.92 5.59 -18.05
CA PHE A 179 -11.18 6.06 -17.44
C PHE A 179 -11.55 5.32 -16.15
N LEU A 180 -10.79 4.30 -15.75
CA LEU A 180 -10.93 3.62 -14.46
C LEU A 180 -9.91 4.11 -13.42
N LYS A 181 -9.13 5.15 -13.77
CA LYS A 181 -8.24 5.85 -12.85
C LYS A 181 -9.07 6.54 -11.77
N ASP A 182 -8.63 6.42 -10.53
CA ASP A 182 -9.18 7.18 -9.42
C ASP A 182 -8.66 8.62 -9.47
N PRO A 183 -9.53 9.63 -9.66
CA PRO A 183 -9.11 11.03 -9.72
C PRO A 183 -8.66 11.58 -8.36
N GLU A 184 -9.11 11.00 -7.25
CA GLU A 184 -8.79 11.47 -5.90
C GLU A 184 -7.45 10.92 -5.40
N SER A 185 -6.89 9.95 -6.12
CA SER A 185 -5.74 9.19 -5.65
C SER A 185 -4.44 9.59 -6.35
N PRO A 186 -3.31 9.70 -5.63
CA PRO A 186 -2.07 10.26 -6.19
C PRO A 186 -1.47 9.43 -7.34
N LEU A 187 -1.62 8.11 -7.32
CA LEU A 187 -1.14 7.23 -8.40
C LEU A 187 -2.27 6.82 -9.35
N GLY A 188 -3.52 6.98 -8.92
CA GLY A 188 -4.75 6.70 -9.66
C GLY A 188 -5.12 5.22 -9.79
N TYR A 189 -4.34 4.29 -9.25
CA TYR A 189 -4.63 2.85 -9.27
C TYR A 189 -5.06 2.30 -7.91
N GLU A 190 -5.21 3.14 -6.90
CA GLU A 190 -5.40 2.73 -5.51
C GLU A 190 -6.74 2.03 -5.26
N ALA A 191 -7.77 2.33 -6.08
CA ALA A 191 -9.02 1.57 -6.11
C ALA A 191 -8.77 0.07 -6.41
N TRP A 192 -7.77 -0.24 -7.23
CA TRP A 192 -7.37 -1.60 -7.59
C TRP A 192 -6.42 -2.22 -6.56
N TYR A 193 -5.45 -1.44 -6.09
CA TYR A 193 -4.54 -1.83 -5.02
C TYR A 193 -3.98 -0.62 -4.28
N CYS A 194 -4.27 -0.54 -2.98
CA CYS A 194 -3.65 0.40 -2.06
C CYS A 194 -2.81 -0.36 -1.04
N LYS A 195 -1.53 0.01 -0.93
CA LYS A 195 -0.60 -0.61 0.02
C LYS A 195 -1.00 -0.20 1.44
N GLY A 196 -1.08 -1.17 2.34
CA GLY A 196 -1.33 -0.90 3.75
C GLY A 196 -0.24 -0.03 4.37
N ALA A 197 -0.65 0.92 5.23
CA ALA A 197 0.22 1.84 5.95
C ALA A 197 -0.27 2.02 7.40
N ALA A 198 0.63 2.41 8.31
CA ALA A 198 0.28 2.72 9.71
C ALA A 198 -0.58 1.65 10.42
N GLY A 199 -0.24 0.37 10.25
CA GLY A 199 -0.98 -0.75 10.84
C GLY A 199 -2.32 -1.08 10.16
N ARG A 200 -2.72 -0.34 9.12
CA ARG A 200 -3.88 -0.68 8.29
C ARG A 200 -3.51 -1.76 7.26
N PRO A 201 -4.41 -2.73 7.01
CA PRO A 201 -4.18 -3.73 5.98
C PRO A 201 -4.21 -3.08 4.59
N ALA A 202 -3.59 -3.74 3.60
CA ALA A 202 -3.74 -3.35 2.21
C ALA A 202 -5.20 -3.48 1.75
N THR A 203 -5.61 -2.61 0.83
CA THR A 203 -6.98 -2.53 0.31
C THR A 203 -6.99 -2.50 -1.22
N GLY A 204 -8.17 -2.41 -1.82
CA GLY A 204 -8.39 -2.45 -3.27
C GLY A 204 -8.91 -3.79 -3.76
N TYR A 205 -9.49 -3.79 -4.96
CA TYR A 205 -10.18 -4.97 -5.51
C TYR A 205 -9.29 -6.20 -5.63
N LEU A 206 -8.02 -6.02 -6.04
CA LEU A 206 -7.07 -7.12 -6.18
C LEU A 206 -6.74 -7.75 -4.82
N GLU A 207 -6.50 -6.93 -3.79
CA GLU A 207 -6.16 -7.45 -2.45
C GLU A 207 -7.36 -8.15 -1.81
N GLU A 208 -8.57 -7.60 -1.96
CA GLU A 208 -9.77 -8.21 -1.41
C GLU A 208 -10.05 -9.59 -2.02
N HIS A 209 -9.91 -9.70 -3.34
CA HIS A 209 -10.06 -10.99 -3.99
C HIS A 209 -8.96 -11.98 -3.62
N LEU A 210 -7.70 -11.54 -3.48
CA LEU A 210 -6.62 -12.39 -2.97
C LEU A 210 -6.90 -12.89 -1.54
N ARG A 211 -7.45 -12.04 -0.65
CA ARG A 211 -7.92 -12.48 0.68
C ARG A 211 -8.98 -13.57 0.57
N TYR A 212 -9.96 -13.39 -0.31
CA TYR A 212 -10.98 -14.41 -0.56
C TYR A 212 -10.39 -15.73 -1.06
N VAL A 213 -9.50 -15.69 -2.06
CA VAL A 213 -8.82 -16.88 -2.61
C VAL A 213 -8.06 -17.62 -1.51
N ARG A 214 -7.27 -16.91 -0.69
CA ARG A 214 -6.53 -17.51 0.43
C ARG A 214 -7.46 -18.15 1.46
N LYS A 215 -8.55 -17.44 1.84
CA LYS A 215 -9.54 -17.97 2.79
C LYS A 215 -10.19 -19.24 2.26
N LYS A 216 -10.55 -19.27 0.97
CA LYS A 216 -11.15 -20.44 0.31
C LYS A 216 -10.19 -21.63 0.30
N LYS A 217 -8.91 -21.41 -0.02
CA LYS A 217 -7.88 -22.46 0.03
C LYS A 217 -7.72 -23.06 1.43
N ILE A 218 -7.69 -22.24 2.47
CA ILE A 218 -7.60 -22.71 3.86
C ILE A 218 -8.82 -23.56 4.25
N ALA A 219 -10.02 -23.14 3.85
CA ALA A 219 -11.25 -23.90 4.13
C ALA A 219 -11.22 -25.29 3.44
N MET A 220 -10.78 -25.36 2.18
CA MET A 220 -10.66 -26.64 1.46
C MET A 220 -9.67 -27.61 2.12
N VAL A 221 -8.56 -27.10 2.66
CA VAL A 221 -7.59 -27.92 3.41
C VAL A 221 -8.20 -28.41 4.73
N LYS A 222 -8.99 -27.57 5.41
CA LYS A 222 -9.66 -27.94 6.67
C LYS A 222 -10.76 -28.99 6.47
N ASP A 223 -11.48 -28.93 5.34
CA ASP A 223 -12.59 -29.82 5.03
C ASP A 223 -12.15 -31.15 4.38
N SER A 224 -10.85 -31.35 4.17
CA SER A 224 -10.28 -32.62 3.70
C SER A 224 -9.98 -33.53 4.89
N PRO A 225 -10.73 -34.63 5.13
CA PRO A 225 -10.45 -35.53 6.25
C PRO A 225 -9.29 -36.47 5.91
N GLY A 226 -8.10 -36.22 6.47
CA GLY A 226 -7.07 -37.25 6.63
C GLY A 226 -5.62 -36.83 6.40
N ALA A 227 -4.85 -36.67 7.49
CA ALA A 227 -3.65 -37.46 7.80
C ALA A 227 -2.82 -36.82 8.95
N SER A 228 -3.22 -37.07 10.20
CA SER A 228 -2.27 -37.32 11.31
C SER A 228 -3.01 -37.90 12.51
N SER A 229 -3.13 -39.23 12.50
CA SER A 229 -3.33 -39.99 13.73
C SER A 229 -2.09 -39.85 14.64
N PRO A 230 -2.24 -39.48 15.92
CA PRO A 230 -1.16 -39.67 16.89
C PRO A 230 -1.03 -41.18 17.21
N PRO A 231 0.18 -41.70 17.49
CA PRO A 231 0.34 -43.06 17.95
C PRO A 231 -0.25 -43.19 19.37
N THR A 232 -1.13 -44.16 19.55
CA THR A 232 -1.63 -44.58 20.86
C THR A 232 -0.53 -45.25 21.68
N PRO A 233 -0.41 -44.93 22.98
CA PRO A 233 0.07 -45.88 23.96
C PRO A 233 -1.13 -46.64 24.54
N LEU A 234 -1.06 -47.97 24.44
CA LEU A 234 -1.94 -48.92 25.11
C LEU A 234 -1.81 -48.78 26.64
N THR A 235 -2.91 -48.51 27.35
CA THR A 235 -3.21 -49.09 28.67
C THR A 235 -4.71 -49.00 28.98
N LYS A 236 -5.25 -50.12 29.48
CA LYS A 236 -6.66 -50.43 29.79
C LYS A 236 -7.19 -49.70 31.03
N VAL A 237 -8.52 -49.49 31.10
CA VAL A 237 -9.48 -49.68 32.24
C VAL A 237 -10.85 -49.13 31.75
N SER A 238 -11.80 -49.94 31.28
CA SER A 238 -12.87 -50.67 32.01
C SER A 238 -13.93 -49.79 32.72
N THR A 239 -15.07 -49.51 32.07
CA THR A 239 -16.48 -49.60 32.59
C THR A 239 -17.52 -49.22 31.49
N PRO A 240 -18.81 -49.63 31.58
CA PRO A 240 -19.66 -50.01 30.44
C PRO A 240 -20.68 -48.94 29.97
N PRO A 241 -21.44 -49.20 28.89
CA PRO A 241 -22.25 -48.19 28.21
C PRO A 241 -23.67 -48.07 28.78
N LYS A 242 -24.19 -46.84 28.89
CA LYS A 242 -25.64 -46.62 28.99
C LYS A 242 -26.25 -46.58 27.58
N LEU A 243 -27.13 -47.55 27.33
CA LEU A 243 -27.97 -47.63 26.15
C LEU A 243 -28.96 -46.46 26.07
N ARG A 244 -29.10 -45.95 24.84
CA ARG A 244 -30.30 -45.59 24.07
C ARG A 244 -31.47 -44.95 24.82
N ASP A 245 -31.95 -43.84 24.26
CA ASP A 245 -33.28 -43.89 23.68
C ASP A 245 -33.38 -43.16 22.33
N ARG A 246 -33.86 -43.91 21.34
CA ARG A 246 -34.33 -43.46 20.04
C ARG A 246 -35.82 -43.30 20.16
N THR A 247 -36.34 -42.08 20.13
CA THR A 247 -37.75 -41.87 19.81
C THR A 247 -37.84 -40.93 18.63
N ARG A 248 -38.15 -41.54 17.48
CA ARG A 248 -38.74 -40.86 16.34
C ARG A 248 -40.12 -40.37 16.77
N PHE A 249 -40.48 -39.14 16.43
CA PHE A 249 -41.86 -38.84 16.08
C PHE A 249 -41.91 -38.29 14.65
N PHE A 250 -42.67 -39.02 13.85
CA PHE A 250 -43.16 -38.71 12.52
C PHE A 250 -44.32 -37.70 12.60
N SER A 251 -44.56 -37.01 11.48
CA SER A 251 -45.86 -36.44 11.05
C SER A 251 -46.33 -35.17 11.79
N ALA A 252 -47.12 -34.25 11.25
CA ALA A 252 -47.59 -33.90 9.91
C ALA A 252 -48.57 -32.72 10.07
N LEU A 253 -48.78 -31.93 9.01
CA LEU A 253 -49.92 -31.00 8.75
C LEU A 253 -50.08 -29.83 9.77
N ALA A 254 -50.54 -28.64 9.39
CA ALA A 254 -51.28 -28.15 8.23
C ALA A 254 -50.84 -26.71 7.89
#